data_AF-A0AAV2N9B6-F1
#
_entry.id   AF-A0AAV2N9B6-F1
#
_cell.length_a   1.000
_cell.length_b   1.000
_cell.length_c   1.000
_cell.angle_alpha   90.00
_cell.angle_beta   90.00
_cell.angle_gamma   90.00
#
_symmetry.space_group_name_H-M   'P 1'
#
loop_
_entity.id
_entity.type
_entity.pdbx_description
1 polymer ?
#
loop_
_entity_poly.entity_id
_entity_poly.type
_entity_poly.pdbx_seq_one_letter_code
_entity_poly.pdbx_strand_id
1 'polypeptide(L)'
;MLPIKSKLRILALHGYMQSDVIFSAKLGSLRKGFKKEIDFTFIRAPHKVPSNNEISEENADENEYGWWFNTEDHVFKATVPSELCVGFDDSIALIEKIFSEQGPFDGILGFSQGAAFVSILCAMMKRKN
;
A
#
# COMPACT_ATOMS: atom_id res chain seq x y z
N MET A 1 -16.47 -2.62 35.11
CA MET A 1 -16.59 -2.32 33.67
C MET A 1 -15.52 -3.13 32.96
N LEU A 2 -15.88 -4.04 32.04
CA LEU A 2 -14.87 -4.71 31.21
C LEU A 2 -14.18 -3.65 30.35
N PRO A 3 -12.85 -3.69 30.17
CA PRO A 3 -12.16 -2.72 29.33
C PRO A 3 -12.77 -2.76 27.93
N ILE A 4 -13.16 -1.60 27.41
CA ILE A 4 -13.62 -1.46 26.04
C ILE A 4 -12.42 -1.85 25.16
N LYS A 5 -12.51 -2.99 24.48
CA LYS A 5 -11.46 -3.42 23.55
C LYS A 5 -11.42 -2.40 22.42
N SER A 6 -10.34 -1.62 22.33
CA SER A 6 -10.11 -0.71 21.20
C SER A 6 -10.01 -1.52 19.90
N LYS A 7 -10.46 -0.93 18.79
CA LYS A 7 -10.26 -1.54 17.48
C LYS A 7 -8.77 -1.65 17.17
N LEU A 8 -8.36 -2.73 16.53
CA LEU A 8 -7.03 -2.88 15.96
C LEU A 8 -6.87 -1.91 14.80
N ARG A 9 -5.80 -1.12 14.79
CA ARG A 9 -5.49 -0.16 13.73
C ARG A 9 -4.58 -0.83 12.71
N ILE A 10 -5.06 -1.01 11.49
CA ILE A 10 -4.36 -1.74 10.43
C ILE A 10 -4.06 -0.80 9.26
N LEU A 11 -2.78 -0.62 8.94
CA LEU A 11 -2.35 0.09 7.73
C LEU A 11 -2.47 -0.84 6.52
N ALA A 12 -3.13 -0.41 5.44
CA ALA A 12 -3.46 -1.23 4.29
C ALA A 12 -2.80 -0.71 3.00
N LEU A 13 -1.98 -1.56 2.37
CA LEU A 13 -1.18 -1.27 1.18
C LEU A 13 -1.72 -2.02 -0.05
N HIS A 14 -2.14 -1.27 -1.07
CA HIS A 14 -2.73 -1.83 -2.30
C HIS A 14 -1.70 -2.52 -3.20
N GLY A 15 -2.16 -3.26 -4.21
CA GLY A 15 -1.30 -3.87 -5.22
C GLY A 15 -0.93 -2.89 -6.35
N TYR A 16 0.01 -3.30 -7.21
CA TYR A 16 0.37 -2.56 -8.42
C TYR A 16 -0.86 -2.28 -9.30
N MET A 17 -0.89 -1.12 -9.95
CA MET A 17 -2.02 -0.63 -10.76
C MET A 17 -3.34 -0.57 -9.98
N GLN A 18 -3.26 -0.10 -8.73
CA GLN A 18 -4.43 0.19 -7.89
C GLN A 18 -4.21 1.51 -7.14
N SER A 19 -5.18 1.88 -6.31
CA SER A 19 -5.11 2.99 -5.37
C SER A 19 -5.67 2.55 -4.02
N ASP A 20 -5.49 3.39 -3.00
CA ASP A 20 -6.16 3.32 -1.70
C ASP A 20 -7.68 3.18 -1.83
N VAL A 21 -8.31 3.96 -2.71
CA VAL A 21 -9.77 3.95 -2.94
C VAL A 21 -10.21 2.61 -3.52
N ILE A 22 -9.53 2.15 -4.59
CA ILE A 22 -9.82 0.85 -5.23
C ILE A 22 -9.64 -0.29 -4.24
N PHE A 23 -8.55 -0.28 -3.46
CA PHE A 23 -8.28 -1.34 -2.50
C PHE A 23 -9.28 -1.35 -1.34
N SER A 24 -9.65 -0.17 -0.84
CA SER A 24 -10.70 0.00 0.18
C SER A 24 -12.06 -0.53 -0.29
N ALA A 25 -12.40 -0.31 -1.56
CA ALA A 25 -13.61 -0.86 -2.18
C ALA A 25 -13.54 -2.39 -2.32
N LYS A 26 -12.41 -2.94 -2.82
CA LYS A 26 -12.19 -4.39 -2.93
C LYS A 26 -12.27 -5.11 -1.59
N LEU A 27 -11.91 -4.45 -0.50
CA LEU A 27 -12.00 -4.98 0.86
C LEU A 27 -13.34 -4.68 1.56
N GLY A 28 -14.36 -4.20 0.85
CA GLY A 28 -15.64 -3.78 1.43
C GLY A 28 -16.32 -4.85 2.31
N SER A 29 -16.37 -6.12 1.86
CA SER A 29 -16.94 -7.21 2.66
C SER A 29 -16.13 -7.50 3.92
N LEU A 30 -14.78 -7.48 3.83
CA LEU A 30 -13.90 -7.66 4.98
C LEU A 30 -14.10 -6.53 6.00
N ARG A 31 -14.09 -5.28 5.54
CA ARG A 31 -14.34 -4.08 6.36
C ARG A 31 -15.69 -4.16 7.07
N LYS A 32 -16.74 -4.61 6.36
CA LYS A 32 -18.08 -4.78 6.94
C LYS A 32 -18.10 -5.87 8.01
N GLY A 33 -17.42 -7.00 7.77
CA GLY A 33 -17.33 -8.13 8.69
C GLY A 33 -16.61 -7.79 9.99
N PHE A 34 -15.54 -7.00 9.92
CA PHE A 34 -14.69 -6.65 11.06
C PHE A 34 -14.86 -5.20 11.54
N LYS A 35 -16.00 -4.56 11.25
CA LYS A 35 -16.22 -3.13 11.52
C LYS A 35 -16.12 -2.75 13.00
N LYS A 36 -16.33 -3.70 13.93
CA LYS A 36 -16.27 -3.46 15.38
C LYS A 36 -14.88 -3.74 15.95
N GLU A 37 -14.05 -4.46 15.20
CA GLU A 37 -12.78 -5.03 15.64
C GLU A 37 -11.59 -4.33 15.01
N ILE A 38 -11.72 -3.82 13.78
CA ILE A 38 -10.62 -3.28 12.98
C ILE A 38 -10.97 -1.89 12.46
N ASP A 39 -9.99 -0.99 12.54
CA ASP A 39 -9.97 0.29 11.85
C ASP A 39 -8.86 0.26 10.78
N PHE A 40 -9.24 0.42 9.52
CA PHE A 40 -8.32 0.33 8.38
C PHE A 40 -7.93 1.73 7.90
N THR A 41 -6.62 1.98 7.82
CA THR A 41 -6.06 3.14 7.13
C THR A 41 -5.53 2.70 5.77
N PHE A 42 -6.23 3.06 4.70
CA PHE A 42 -5.79 2.79 3.33
C PHE A 42 -4.89 3.93 2.86
N ILE A 43 -3.73 3.60 2.32
CA ILE A 43 -2.80 4.59 1.77
C ILE A 43 -2.49 4.29 0.32
N ARG A 44 -2.22 5.36 -0.43
CA ARG A 44 -1.88 5.33 -1.84
C ARG A 44 -0.36 5.27 -1.98
N ALA A 45 0.13 4.39 -2.84
CA ALA A 45 1.54 4.35 -3.17
C ALA A 45 1.97 5.67 -3.86
N PRO A 46 3.22 6.11 -3.70
CA PRO A 46 3.63 7.45 -4.12
C PRO A 46 3.82 7.59 -5.64
N HIS A 47 3.99 6.47 -6.36
CA HIS A 47 4.35 6.51 -7.78
C HIS A 47 3.15 6.28 -8.66
N LYS A 48 2.82 7.28 -9.49
CA LYS A 48 1.82 7.13 -10.55
C LYS A 48 2.41 6.23 -11.65
N VAL A 49 1.64 5.22 -12.08
CA VAL A 49 2.01 4.36 -13.20
C VAL A 49 1.86 5.16 -14.50
N PRO A 50 2.86 5.16 -15.41
CA PRO A 50 2.73 5.81 -16.71
C PRO A 50 1.58 5.22 -17.52
N SER A 51 0.65 6.06 -17.98
CA SER A 51 -0.41 5.64 -18.90
C SER A 51 0.15 5.45 -20.31
N ASN A 52 -0.10 4.29 -20.93
CA ASN A 52 0.30 4.02 -22.32
C ASN A 52 -0.56 4.75 -23.37
N ASN A 53 -1.56 5.55 -22.99
CA ASN A 53 -2.50 6.17 -23.91
C ASN A 53 -2.51 7.70 -23.77
N GLU A 54 -2.24 8.41 -24.87
CA GLU A 54 -2.47 9.85 -25.06
C GLU A 54 -3.97 10.21 -25.19
N ILE A 55 -4.90 9.42 -24.63
CA ILE A 55 -6.34 9.60 -24.88
C ILE A 55 -7.15 9.62 -23.59
N SER A 56 -7.87 10.74 -23.47
CA SER A 56 -8.98 11.13 -22.60
C SER A 56 -8.70 11.45 -21.11
N GLU A 57 -8.58 12.75 -20.86
CA GLU A 57 -8.60 13.44 -19.56
C GLU A 57 -9.93 13.30 -18.77
N GLU A 58 -10.89 12.50 -19.25
CA GLU A 58 -12.25 12.46 -18.70
C GLU A 58 -12.46 11.43 -17.56
N ASN A 59 -11.46 10.58 -17.26
CA ASN A 59 -11.50 9.63 -16.14
C ASN A 59 -10.28 9.76 -15.21
N ALA A 60 -9.92 10.99 -14.85
CA ALA A 60 -8.75 11.31 -14.03
C ALA A 60 -8.75 10.70 -12.59
N ASP A 61 -9.81 9.99 -12.19
CA ASP A 61 -10.04 9.47 -10.84
C ASP A 61 -9.56 8.02 -10.63
N GLU A 62 -9.16 7.31 -11.69
CA GLU A 62 -8.51 5.98 -11.60
C GLU A 62 -7.03 6.04 -11.99
N ASN A 63 -6.29 7.00 -11.42
CA ASN A 63 -4.84 6.95 -11.55
C ASN A 63 -4.32 5.69 -10.83
N GLU A 64 -3.62 4.86 -11.59
CA GLU A 64 -2.98 3.65 -11.13
C GLU A 64 -1.66 3.98 -10.43
N TYR A 65 -1.38 3.34 -9.29
CA TYR A 65 -0.17 3.59 -8.51
C TYR A 65 0.64 2.31 -8.24
N GLY A 66 1.93 2.49 -8.00
CA GLY A 66 2.88 1.43 -7.63
C GLY A 66 3.82 1.83 -6.50
N TRP A 67 4.34 0.85 -5.77
CA TRP A 67 5.27 1.05 -4.65
C TRP A 67 6.72 1.17 -5.12
N TRP A 68 7.10 0.43 -6.15
CA TRP A 68 8.37 0.58 -6.84
C TRP A 68 8.23 0.01 -8.26
N PHE A 69 9.20 0.32 -9.10
CA PHE A 69 9.32 -0.24 -10.43
C PHE A 69 10.60 -1.06 -10.56
N ASN A 70 10.55 -2.11 -11.37
CA ASN A 70 11.70 -2.99 -11.60
C ASN A 70 12.23 -2.90 -13.04
N THR A 71 11.89 -1.81 -13.72
CA THR A 71 12.30 -1.47 -15.08
C THR A 71 12.60 0.03 -15.20
N GLU A 72 13.39 0.43 -16.20
CA GLU A 72 13.74 1.84 -16.45
C GLU A 72 12.56 2.68 -16.94
N ASP A 73 11.59 2.05 -17.62
CA ASP A 73 10.35 2.69 -18.10
C ASP A 73 9.29 2.86 -17.00
N HIS A 74 9.68 2.74 -15.72
CA HIS A 74 8.79 2.93 -14.56
C HIS A 74 7.55 2.01 -14.59
N VAL A 75 7.78 0.72 -14.87
CA VAL A 75 6.75 -0.33 -14.82
C VAL A 75 7.16 -1.42 -13.82
N PHE A 76 6.17 -2.09 -13.23
CA PHE A 76 6.41 -3.27 -12.42
C PHE A 76 6.01 -4.56 -13.15
N LYS A 77 6.95 -5.50 -13.25
CA LYS A 77 6.78 -6.83 -13.86
C LYS A 77 7.11 -7.91 -12.83
N ALA A 78 6.09 -8.48 -12.20
CA ALA A 78 6.23 -9.47 -11.13
C ALA A 78 6.98 -10.76 -11.52
N THR A 79 7.02 -11.06 -12.82
CA THR A 79 7.62 -12.30 -13.37
C THR A 79 9.03 -12.11 -13.89
N VAL A 80 9.57 -10.88 -13.85
CA VAL A 80 10.89 -10.54 -14.40
C VAL A 80 11.86 -10.28 -13.25
N PRO A 81 12.89 -11.14 -13.06
CA PRO A 81 13.98 -10.84 -12.14
C PRO A 81 14.67 -9.55 -12.53
N SER A 82 14.96 -8.70 -11.55
CA SER A 82 15.59 -7.40 -11.76
C SER A 82 16.23 -6.93 -10.47
N GLU A 83 17.39 -6.30 -10.59
CA GLU A 83 18.07 -5.61 -9.48
C GLU A 83 17.58 -4.16 -9.32
N LEU A 84 16.65 -3.71 -10.18
CA LEU A 84 16.08 -2.37 -10.11
C LEU A 84 14.95 -2.31 -9.09
N CYS A 85 14.97 -1.26 -8.27
CA CYS A 85 13.93 -0.92 -7.31
C CYS A 85 13.63 0.58 -7.35
N VAL A 86 13.36 1.11 -8.55
CA VAL A 86 13.17 2.54 -8.78
C VAL A 86 11.98 3.04 -7.96
N GLY A 87 12.20 4.11 -7.17
CA GLY A 87 11.20 4.71 -6.28
C GLY A 87 10.99 3.99 -4.94
N PHE A 88 11.72 2.91 -4.66
CA PHE A 88 11.54 2.16 -3.41
C PHE A 88 11.77 3.00 -2.15
N ASP A 89 12.79 3.87 -2.15
CA ASP A 89 13.11 4.74 -1.00
C ASP A 89 12.00 5.76 -0.72
N ASP A 90 11.36 6.32 -1.75
CA ASP A 90 10.22 7.23 -1.58
C ASP A 90 9.03 6.52 -0.93
N SER A 91 8.83 5.24 -1.27
CA SER A 91 7.82 4.40 -0.63
C SER A 91 8.15 4.12 0.84
N ILE A 92 9.41 3.88 1.19
CA ILE A 92 9.84 3.76 2.60
C ILE A 92 9.58 5.08 3.34
N ALA A 93 9.99 6.21 2.77
CA ALA A 93 9.81 7.52 3.38
C ALA A 93 8.31 7.84 3.61
N LEU A 94 7.44 7.45 2.68
CA LEU A 94 5.99 7.57 2.86
C LEU A 94 5.50 6.73 4.05
N ILE A 95 5.94 5.48 4.18
CA ILE A 95 5.54 4.62 5.30
C ILE A 95 6.02 5.22 6.62
N GLU A 96 7.27 5.67 6.71
CA GLU A 96 7.82 6.30 7.92
C GLU A 96 7.01 7.54 8.31
N LYS A 97 6.67 8.39 7.33
CA LYS A 97 5.81 9.56 7.54
C LYS A 97 4.43 9.17 8.06
N ILE A 98 3.76 8.19 7.45
CA ILE A 98 2.43 7.73 7.88
C ILE A 98 2.45 7.15 9.29
N PHE A 99 3.47 6.37 9.65
CA PHE A 99 3.62 5.87 11.01
C PHE A 99 3.88 7.01 12.01
N SER A 100 4.65 8.03 11.64
CA SER A 100 4.90 9.19 12.51
C SER A 100 3.65 10.05 12.72
N GLU A 101 2.84 10.26 11.68
CA GLU A 101 1.69 11.17 11.73
C GLU A 101 0.42 10.50 12.23
N GLN A 102 0.23 9.21 11.90
CA GLN A 102 -1.02 8.50 12.12
C GLN A 102 -0.87 7.25 12.97
N GLY A 103 0.35 6.87 13.37
CA GLY A 103 0.58 5.75 14.28
C GLY A 103 0.03 5.98 15.70
N PRO A 104 0.14 4.99 16.59
CA PRO A 104 0.64 3.63 16.33
C PRO A 104 -0.37 2.79 15.53
N PHE A 105 0.15 1.86 14.73
CA PHE A 105 -0.63 0.81 14.07
C PHE A 105 -0.34 -0.54 14.75
N ASP A 106 -1.37 -1.36 14.91
CA ASP A 106 -1.26 -2.71 15.48
C ASP A 106 -0.81 -3.75 14.44
N GLY A 107 -0.94 -3.42 13.16
CA GLY A 107 -0.53 -4.30 12.07
C GLY A 107 -0.57 -3.63 10.72
N ILE A 108 -0.05 -4.36 9.73
CA ILE A 108 -0.02 -3.94 8.34
C ILE A 108 -0.58 -5.07 7.45
N LEU A 109 -1.39 -4.71 6.47
CA LEU A 109 -2.01 -5.59 5.49
C LEU A 109 -1.55 -5.16 4.10
N GLY A 110 -1.14 -6.10 3.26
CA GLY A 110 -0.76 -5.81 1.87
C GLY A 110 -1.40 -6.79 0.89
N PHE A 111 -1.59 -6.36 -0.36
CA PHE A 111 -2.03 -7.20 -1.48
C PHE A 111 -1.03 -7.16 -2.64
N SER A 112 -0.71 -8.31 -3.25
CA SER A 112 0.19 -8.42 -4.42
C SER A 112 1.51 -7.65 -4.22
N GLN A 113 1.80 -6.62 -5.03
CA GLN A 113 2.98 -5.76 -4.83
C GLN A 113 3.04 -5.15 -3.41
N GLY A 114 1.90 -4.69 -2.86
CA GLY A 114 1.82 -4.21 -1.48
C GLY A 114 2.09 -5.31 -0.44
N ALA A 115 1.73 -6.57 -0.71
CA ALA A 115 2.05 -7.70 0.18
C ALA A 115 3.56 -8.01 0.18
N ALA A 116 4.20 -7.93 -0.99
CA ALA A 116 5.65 -8.02 -1.09
C ALA A 116 6.32 -6.87 -0.33
N PHE A 117 5.81 -5.64 -0.45
CA PHE A 117 6.35 -4.50 0.31
C PHE A 117 6.23 -4.70 1.82
N VAL A 118 5.04 -5.10 2.30
CA VAL A 118 4.82 -5.47 3.71
C VAL A 118 5.83 -6.50 4.21
N SER A 119 6.09 -7.52 3.41
CA SER A 119 7.05 -8.58 3.78
C SER A 119 8.47 -8.03 3.93
N ILE A 120 8.88 -7.11 3.04
CA ILE A 120 10.18 -6.43 3.11
C ILE A 120 10.25 -5.53 4.35
N LEU A 121 9.22 -4.72 4.61
CA LEU A 121 9.14 -3.86 5.80
C LEU A 121 9.29 -4.67 7.10
N CYS A 122 8.56 -5.78 7.22
CA CYS A 122 8.68 -6.69 8.35
C CYS A 122 10.09 -7.29 8.49
N ALA A 123 10.75 -7.61 7.38
CA ALA A 123 12.13 -8.10 7.39
C ALA A 123 13.14 -7.02 7.79
N MET A 124 12.95 -5.77 7.33
CA MET A 124 13.78 -4.62 7.71
C MET A 124 13.65 -4.30 9.20
N MET A 125 12.43 -4.34 9.76
CA MET A 125 12.20 -4.12 11.18
C MET A 125 12.93 -5.14 12.06
N LYS A 126 12.96 -6.42 11.66
CA LYS A 126 13.66 -7.48 12.42
C LYS A 126 15.17 -7.28 12.50
N ARG A 127 15.79 -6.56 11.56
CA ARG A 127 17.24 -6.32 11.54
C ARG A 127 17.68 -5.13 12.39
N LYS A 128 16.76 -4.26 12.79
CA LYS A 128 17.04 -3.11 13.67
C LYS A 128 17.02 -3.48 15.16
N ASN A 129 16.71 -4.73 15.50
CA ASN A 129 16.78 -5.32 16.84
C ASN A 129 17.95 -6.32 16.92
#